data_AF-A0A1Y1N2N8-F1
#
_entry.id   AF-A0A1Y1N2N8-F1
#
_cell.length_a   1.000
_cell.length_b   1.000
_cell.length_c   1.000
_cell.angle_alpha   90.00
_cell.angle_beta   90.00
_cell.angle_gamma   90.00
#
_symmetry.space_group_name_H-M   'P 1'
#
loop_
_entity.id
_entity.type
_entity.pdbx_description
1 polymer ?
#
loop_
_entity_poly.entity_id
_entity_poly.type
_entity_poly.pdbx_seq_one_letter_code
_entity_poly.pdbx_strand_id
1 'polypeptide(L)'
;MSDAFPKGDYWKNVLYFWNRRDENNILFIRYEDMKKDLKDVIRKVTKFLGKSMTSKQEEDLLKWLSIESFQKNTAVNQASFFKTDEFVREGKVGGHKKEMTPELISNIDSWSAGYIKCSDYEYEL
;
A
#
# COMPACT_ATOMS: atom_id res chain seq x y z
N MET A 1 -9.02 -8.10 20.98
CA MET A 1 -9.85 -7.65 19.84
C MET A 1 -10.17 -8.87 19.02
N SER A 2 -11.45 -9.18 18.81
CA SER A 2 -11.89 -10.36 18.07
C SER A 2 -11.38 -10.34 16.63
N ASP A 3 -10.86 -11.47 16.15
CA ASP A 3 -10.30 -11.77 14.82
C ASP A 3 -11.26 -11.59 13.62
N ALA A 4 -12.32 -10.80 13.75
CA ALA A 4 -13.34 -10.66 12.72
C ALA A 4 -13.07 -9.43 11.82
N PHE A 5 -11.88 -9.36 11.21
CA PHE A 5 -11.80 -8.65 9.93
C PHE A 5 -12.52 -9.52 8.89
N PRO A 6 -13.47 -9.00 8.10
CA PRO A 6 -14.32 -9.81 7.20
C PRO A 6 -13.56 -10.65 6.15
N LYS A 7 -12.24 -10.46 6.00
CA LYS A 7 -11.37 -11.12 5.03
C LYS A 7 -10.19 -11.88 5.67
N GLY A 8 -10.25 -12.14 6.97
CA GLY A 8 -9.21 -12.87 7.71
C GLY A 8 -8.18 -11.96 8.40
N ASP A 9 -7.16 -12.59 8.98
CA ASP A 9 -6.13 -11.94 9.77
C ASP A 9 -5.13 -11.17 8.88
N TYR A 10 -5.02 -9.86 9.09
CA TYR A 10 -4.18 -8.96 8.30
C TYR A 10 -2.70 -9.39 8.30
N TRP A 11 -2.12 -9.64 9.48
CA TRP A 11 -0.70 -9.95 9.58
C TRP A 11 -0.37 -11.33 9.00
N LYS A 12 -1.26 -12.30 9.16
CA LYS A 12 -1.09 -13.61 8.49
C LYS A 12 -1.03 -13.46 6.97
N ASN A 13 -1.90 -12.62 6.38
CA ASN A 13 -1.88 -12.37 4.95
C ASN A 13 -0.60 -11.65 4.50
N VAL A 14 -0.19 -10.61 5.22
CA VAL A 14 1.05 -9.86 4.92
C VAL A 14 2.27 -10.79 4.97
N LEU A 15 2.43 -11.53 6.08
CA LEU A 15 3.56 -12.43 6.30
C LEU A 15 3.58 -13.60 5.32
N TYR A 16 2.42 -14.11 4.90
CA TYR A 16 2.33 -15.14 3.87
C TYR A 16 2.99 -14.72 2.55
N PHE A 17 2.71 -13.51 2.06
CA PHE A 17 3.34 -13.00 0.84
C PHE A 17 4.78 -12.54 1.08
N TRP A 18 5.08 -11.98 2.26
CA TRP A 18 6.43 -11.59 2.63
C TRP A 18 7.41 -12.77 2.62
N ASN A 19 7.01 -13.93 3.12
CA ASN A 19 7.84 -15.13 3.12
C ASN A 19 8.06 -15.73 1.72
N ARG A 20 7.31 -15.25 0.72
CA ARG A 20 7.39 -15.68 -0.69
C ARG A 20 7.93 -14.59 -1.60
N ARG A 21 8.42 -13.48 -1.04
CA ARG A 21 8.86 -12.30 -1.80
C ARG A 21 10.01 -12.57 -2.76
N ASP A 22 10.78 -13.63 -2.52
CA ASP A 22 11.92 -14.04 -3.36
C ASP A 22 11.51 -15.01 -4.48
N GLU A 23 10.24 -15.40 -4.56
CA GLU A 23 9.73 -16.19 -5.69
C GLU A 23 9.70 -15.36 -6.97
N ASN A 24 10.16 -15.96 -8.08
CA ASN A 24 10.31 -15.25 -9.37
C ASN A 24 9.04 -14.57 -9.89
N ASN A 25 7.86 -15.04 -9.48
CA ASN A 25 6.55 -14.57 -9.92
C ASN A 25 5.81 -13.75 -8.85
N ILE A 26 6.50 -13.31 -7.80
CA ILE A 26 5.94 -12.46 -6.75
C ILE A 26 6.78 -11.18 -6.64
N LEU A 27 6.10 -10.03 -6.64
CA LEU A 27 6.70 -8.74 -6.34
C LEU A 27 6.00 -8.13 -5.13
N PHE A 28 6.70 -8.05 -4.01
CA PHE A 28 6.18 -7.41 -2.79
C PHE A 28 6.51 -5.92 -2.80
N ILE A 29 5.49 -5.07 -2.65
CA ILE A 29 5.63 -3.60 -2.62
C ILE A 29 4.85 -3.08 -1.42
N ARG A 30 5.43 -2.14 -0.67
CA ARG A 30 4.75 -1.43 0.41
C ARG A 30 4.19 -0.11 -0.08
N TYR A 31 3.08 0.32 0.52
CA TYR A 31 2.44 1.58 0.18
C TYR A 31 3.32 2.78 0.58
N GLU A 32 4.03 2.66 1.68
CA GLU A 32 4.98 3.63 2.20
C GLU A 32 6.12 3.87 1.20
N ASP A 33 6.65 2.81 0.58
CA ASP A 33 7.68 2.90 -0.46
C ASP A 33 7.16 3.67 -1.68
N MET A 34 5.91 3.44 -2.08
CA MET A 34 5.27 4.21 -3.17
C MET A 34 5.13 5.70 -2.83
N LYS A 35 4.91 6.03 -1.56
CA LYS A 35 4.79 7.44 -1.12
C LYS A 35 6.14 8.11 -0.92
N LYS A 36 7.16 7.34 -0.56
CA LYS A 36 8.54 7.81 -0.43
C LYS A 36 9.19 8.06 -1.78
N ASP A 37 9.11 7.09 -2.70
CA ASP A 37 9.64 7.20 -4.05
C ASP A 37 8.85 6.35 -5.04
N LEU A 38 7.80 6.94 -5.63
CA LEU A 38 6.97 6.28 -6.63
C LEU A 38 7.77 5.90 -7.89
N LYS A 39 8.80 6.67 -8.23
CA LYS A 39 9.61 6.46 -9.44
C LYS A 39 10.43 5.19 -9.32
N ASP A 40 11.06 4.97 -8.17
CA ASP A 40 11.77 3.72 -7.88
C ASP A 40 10.83 2.50 -7.93
N VAL A 41 9.62 2.62 -7.35
CA VAL A 41 8.63 1.53 -7.40
C VAL A 41 8.18 1.24 -8.84
N ILE A 42 7.92 2.24 -9.67
CA ILE A 42 7.58 2.05 -11.09
C ILE A 42 8.69 1.29 -11.82
N ARG A 43 9.96 1.63 -11.56
CA ARG A 43 11.11 0.94 -12.15
C ARG A 43 11.21 -0.51 -11.69
N LYS A 44 10.97 -0.78 -10.41
CA LYS A 44 10.90 -2.14 -9.85
C LYS A 44 9.82 -2.97 -10.55
N VAL A 45 8.61 -2.43 -10.68
CA VAL A 45 7.48 -3.08 -11.39
C VAL A 45 7.82 -3.35 -12.85
N THR A 46 8.37 -2.34 -13.54
CA THR A 46 8.73 -2.43 -14.96
C THR A 46 9.78 -3.51 -15.21
N LYS A 47 10.82 -3.56 -14.35
CA LYS A 47 11.85 -4.60 -14.38
C LYS A 47 11.27 -5.99 -14.10
N PHE A 48 10.41 -6.11 -13.09
CA PHE A 48 9.75 -7.38 -12.75
C PHE A 48 8.90 -7.93 -13.89
N LEU A 49 8.18 -7.07 -14.61
CA LEU A 49 7.38 -7.43 -15.78
C LEU A 49 8.22 -7.67 -17.06
N GLY A 50 9.55 -7.56 -16.99
CA GLY A 50 10.43 -7.70 -18.15
C GLY A 50 10.19 -6.64 -19.22
N LYS A 51 9.76 -5.43 -18.83
CA LYS A 51 9.49 -4.30 -19.72
C LYS A 51 10.58 -3.25 -19.61
N SER A 52 10.66 -2.39 -20.62
CA SER A 52 11.49 -1.20 -20.64
C SER A 52 10.61 0.04 -20.81
N MET A 53 11.01 1.15 -20.21
CA MET A 53 10.28 2.40 -20.27
C MET A 53 11.23 3.55 -20.55
N THR A 54 10.83 4.46 -21.44
CA THR A 54 11.56 5.69 -21.72
C THR A 54 11.34 6.72 -20.61
N SER A 55 12.25 7.68 -20.45
CA SER A 55 12.10 8.75 -19.45
C SER A 55 10.77 9.52 -19.61
N LYS A 56 10.33 9.75 -20.85
CA LYS A 56 9.06 10.40 -21.12
C LYS A 56 7.86 9.58 -20.64
N GLN A 57 7.84 8.28 -20.90
CA GLN A 57 6.79 7.39 -20.41
C GLN A 57 6.77 7.33 -18.88
N GLU A 58 7.95 7.36 -18.24
CA GLU A 58 8.06 7.41 -16.78
C GLU A 58 7.45 8.68 -16.20
N GLU A 59 7.75 9.84 -16.79
CA GLU A 59 7.21 11.14 -16.40
C GLU A 59 5.68 11.21 -16.59
N ASP A 60 5.20 10.74 -17.75
CA ASP A 60 3.77 10.69 -18.06
C ASP A 60 3.04 9.78 -17.06
N LEU A 61 3.62 8.62 -16.72
CA LEU A 61 3.04 7.69 -15.76
C LEU A 61 3.01 8.28 -14.34
N LEU A 62 4.09 8.93 -13.89
CA LEU A 62 4.13 9.60 -12.59
C LEU A 62 3.03 10.67 -12.47
N LYS A 63 2.84 11.47 -13.52
CA LYS A 63 1.77 12.47 -13.56
C LYS A 63 0.40 11.81 -13.49
N TRP A 64 0.20 10.74 -14.24
CA TRP A 64 -1.08 10.02 -14.29
C TRP A 64 -1.42 9.34 -12.95
N LEU A 65 -0.41 8.79 -12.26
CA LEU A 65 -0.54 8.15 -10.94
C LEU A 65 -0.62 9.13 -9.76
N SER A 66 -0.54 10.45 -10.01
CA SER A 66 -0.73 11.44 -8.96
C SER A 66 -2.11 11.30 -8.31
N ILE A 67 -2.21 11.57 -7.01
CA ILE A 67 -3.48 11.44 -6.27
C ILE A 67 -4.57 12.33 -6.88
N GLU A 68 -4.23 13.56 -7.26
CA GLU A 68 -5.17 14.47 -7.91
C GLU A 68 -5.71 13.89 -9.23
N SER A 69 -4.83 13.31 -10.04
CA SER A 69 -5.21 12.65 -11.29
C SER A 69 -6.11 11.44 -11.02
N PHE A 70 -5.76 10.59 -10.05
CA PHE A 70 -6.53 9.40 -9.69
C PHE A 70 -7.91 9.73 -9.13
N GLN A 71 -8.05 10.80 -8.34
CA GLN A 71 -9.33 11.25 -7.79
C GLN A 71 -10.32 11.66 -8.89
N LYS A 72 -9.81 12.36 -9.92
CA LYS A 72 -10.62 12.86 -11.04
C LYS A 72 -10.90 11.80 -12.10
N ASN A 73 -10.16 10.69 -12.10
CA ASN A 73 -10.26 9.66 -13.11
C ASN A 73 -11.44 8.71 -12.83
N THR A 74 -12.53 8.88 -13.58
CA THR A 74 -13.77 8.09 -13.45
C THR A 74 -13.60 6.61 -13.74
N ALA A 75 -12.52 6.20 -14.42
CA ALA A 75 -12.22 4.79 -14.66
C ALA A 75 -11.71 4.06 -13.40
N VAL A 76 -11.19 4.79 -12.40
CA VAL A 76 -10.57 4.19 -11.20
C VAL A 76 -11.13 4.72 -9.87
N ASN A 77 -11.76 5.89 -9.87
CA ASN A 77 -12.30 6.50 -8.65
C ASN A 77 -13.60 5.84 -8.15
N GLN A 78 -14.13 4.84 -8.88
CA GLN A 78 -15.31 4.03 -8.53
C GLN A 78 -16.53 4.83 -8.05
N ALA A 79 -16.65 6.10 -8.46
CA ALA A 79 -17.71 6.99 -7.98
C ALA A 79 -19.11 6.47 -8.31
N SER A 80 -19.27 5.79 -9.46
CA SER A 80 -20.52 5.17 -9.88
C SER A 80 -20.95 3.99 -9.00
N PHE A 81 -19.99 3.22 -8.47
CA PHE A 81 -20.27 2.04 -7.66
C PHE A 81 -20.56 2.42 -6.19
N PHE A 82 -19.73 3.30 -5.62
CA PHE A 82 -19.87 3.69 -4.21
C PHE A 82 -20.80 4.88 -3.98
N LYS A 83 -21.26 5.55 -5.06
CA LYS A 83 -22.03 6.82 -4.99
C LYS A 83 -21.33 7.89 -4.14
N THR A 84 -20.00 7.85 -4.12
CA THR A 84 -19.15 8.82 -3.43
C THR A 84 -17.88 9.02 -4.24
N ASP A 85 -17.40 10.26 -4.27
CA ASP A 85 -16.12 10.61 -4.89
C ASP A 85 -14.92 10.29 -3.96
N GLU A 86 -15.17 9.67 -2.80
CA GLU A 86 -14.19 9.44 -1.75
C GLU A 86 -13.48 8.09 -1.81
N PHE A 87 -13.59 7.29 -2.88
CA PHE A 87 -12.83 6.04 -2.97
C PHE A 87 -11.31 6.30 -2.90
N VAL A 88 -10.85 7.36 -3.58
CA VAL A 88 -9.48 7.87 -3.48
C VAL A 88 -9.47 9.06 -2.52
N ARG A 89 -9.25 8.82 -1.21
CA ARG A 89 -9.33 9.87 -0.17
C ARG A 89 -8.14 10.83 -0.13
N GLU A 90 -7.09 10.47 0.59
CA GLU A 90 -5.97 11.39 0.88
C GLU A 90 -4.66 10.97 0.23
N GLY A 91 -4.45 9.66 0.05
CA GLY A 91 -3.22 9.16 -0.53
C GLY A 91 -1.96 9.50 0.30
N LYS A 92 -2.05 9.50 1.63
CA LYS A 92 -0.95 9.84 2.56
C LYS A 92 -0.65 8.70 3.53
N VAL A 93 0.58 8.68 4.04
CA VAL A 93 1.00 7.80 5.15
C VAL A 93 0.76 8.53 6.47
N GLY A 94 0.40 7.79 7.53
CA GLY A 94 0.22 8.34 8.88
C GLY A 94 -1.14 9.00 9.15
N GLY A 95 -2.13 8.85 8.27
CA GLY A 95 -3.48 9.40 8.48
C GLY A 95 -4.15 8.90 9.78
N HIS A 96 -3.83 7.67 10.21
CA HIS A 96 -4.36 7.10 11.45
C HIS A 96 -4.06 7.95 12.70
N LYS A 97 -2.94 8.70 12.72
CA LYS A 97 -2.55 9.55 13.86
C LYS A 97 -3.52 10.71 14.12
N LYS A 98 -4.35 11.07 13.12
CA LYS A 98 -5.39 12.09 13.24
C LYS A 98 -6.75 11.53 13.66
N GLU A 99 -7.02 10.28 13.30
CA GLU A 99 -8.33 9.65 13.42
C GLU A 99 -8.45 8.76 14.67
N MET A 100 -7.32 8.31 15.22
CA MET A 100 -7.27 7.34 16.32
C MET A 100 -6.72 7.96 17.60
N THR A 101 -7.20 7.47 18.74
CA THR A 101 -6.66 7.84 20.05
C THR A 101 -5.27 7.23 20.27
N PRO A 102 -4.40 7.84 21.10
CA PRO A 102 -3.10 7.27 21.43
C PRO A 102 -3.19 5.85 22.01
N GLU A 103 -4.22 5.57 22.79
CA GLU A 103 -4.50 4.23 23.34
C GLU A 103 -4.78 3.21 22.23
N LEU A 104 -5.62 3.55 21.25
CA LEU A 104 -5.92 2.65 20.13
C LEU A 104 -4.69 2.39 19.27
N ILE A 105 -3.88 3.42 19.00
CA ILE A 105 -2.61 3.29 18.29
C ILE A 105 -1.69 2.32 19.05
N SER A 106 -1.50 2.53 20.36
CA SER A 106 -0.67 1.65 21.19
C SER A 106 -1.15 0.19 21.22
N ASN A 107 -2.47 -0.03 21.21
CA ASN A 107 -3.05 -1.37 21.11
C ASN A 107 -2.75 -2.03 19.75
N ILE A 108 -2.84 -1.29 18.64
CA ILE A 108 -2.52 -1.78 17.30
C ILE A 108 -1.03 -2.06 17.18
N ASP A 109 -0.17 -1.21 17.72
CA ASP A 109 1.28 -1.38 17.71
C ASP A 109 1.69 -2.64 18.48
N SER A 110 1.12 -2.83 19.67
CA SER A 110 1.36 -4.02 20.50
C SER A 110 0.87 -5.30 19.83
N TRP A 111 -0.32 -5.24 19.23
CA TRP A 111 -0.87 -6.36 18.44
C TRP A 111 0.04 -6.69 17.25
N SER A 112 0.50 -5.68 16.50
CA SER A 112 1.36 -5.85 15.33
C SER A 112 2.73 -6.42 15.70
N ALA A 113 3.34 -5.91 16.76
CA ALA A 113 4.61 -6.43 17.28
C ALA A 113 4.53 -7.91 17.65
N GLY A 114 3.38 -8.39 18.15
CA GLY A 114 3.14 -9.80 18.45
C GLY A 114 3.27 -10.73 17.24
N TYR A 115 2.82 -10.30 16.05
CA TYR A 115 2.93 -11.07 14.82
C TYR A 115 4.32 -10.99 14.18
N ILE A 116 4.92 -9.80 14.20
CA ILE A 116 6.17 -9.50 13.49
C ILE A 116 7.40 -9.97 14.26
N LYS A 117 7.30 -10.16 15.59
CA LYS A 117 8.44 -10.57 16.43
C LYS A 117 9.20 -11.81 15.92
N CYS A 118 8.52 -12.72 15.21
CA CYS A 118 9.10 -13.95 14.68
C CYS A 118 9.39 -13.88 13.17
N SER A 119 9.31 -12.71 12.54
CA SER A 119 9.65 -12.50 11.13
C SER A 119 10.78 -11.49 10.97
N ASP A 120 11.36 -11.46 9.77
CA ASP A 120 12.31 -10.45 9.30
C ASP A 120 11.61 -9.25 8.63
N TYR A 121 10.31 -9.07 8.88
CA TYR A 121 9.53 -7.97 8.31
C TYR A 121 9.81 -6.67 9.07
N GLU A 122 10.40 -5.68 8.40
CA GLU A 122 10.61 -4.35 8.98
C GLU A 122 9.34 -3.49 8.83
N TYR A 123 8.65 -3.26 9.94
CA TYR A 123 7.52 -2.34 10.05
C TYR A 123 7.97 -1.03 10.69
N GLU A 124 7.88 0.06 9.93
CA GLU A 124 8.14 1.41 10.43
C GLU A 124 6.87 1.94 11.13
N LEU A 125 6.96 2.20 12.44
CA LEU A 125 5.89 2.79 13.30
C LEU A 125 5.81 4.33 13.16
#